data_AF-A0A2N1PD02-F1
#
_entry.id   AF-A0A2N1PD02-F1
#
_cell.length_a   1.000
_cell.length_b   1.000
_cell.length_c   1.000
_cell.angle_alpha   90.00
_cell.angle_beta   90.00
_cell.angle_gamma   90.00
#
_symmetry.space_group_name_H-M   'P 1'
#
loop_
_entity.id
_entity.type
_entity.pdbx_description
1 polymer ?
#
loop_
_entity_poly.entity_id
_entity_poly.type
_entity_poly.pdbx_seq_one_letter_code
_entity_poly.pdbx_strand_id
1 'polypeptide(L)'
;MTNKREFWGFLILIVGIVLLLSNFHIFDYSVRHFLRDLWPLILVIIGIAMIIRHATKRETETGGSFQMSSDQTMTGHISKTFGDIRADFKDREIDGFSTSNTFGDNTISLAGARLKSGINRIRVSGVFGDITIIVPANMEVFAYGSTTFGDLFILGKSESGISNSLQNQTDGYDSASAKVHISAGTTFGDVKIYRA
;
A
#
# COMPACT_ATOMS: atom_id res chain seq x y z
N MET A 1 22.23 7.36 -22.47
CA MET A 1 22.50 6.18 -21.61
C MET A 1 23.93 6.30 -21.10
N THR A 2 24.16 6.97 -19.97
CA THR A 2 25.51 7.19 -19.45
C THR A 2 25.94 5.96 -18.66
N ASN A 3 26.96 5.24 -19.15
CA ASN A 3 27.47 4.05 -18.50
C ASN A 3 27.97 4.37 -17.09
N LYS A 4 27.68 3.50 -16.10
CA LYS A 4 28.08 3.70 -14.69
C LYS A 4 29.57 4.01 -14.54
N ARG A 5 30.42 3.50 -15.45
CA ARG A 5 31.87 3.76 -15.48
C ARG A 5 32.24 5.20 -15.83
N GLU A 6 31.53 5.82 -16.78
CA GLU A 6 31.76 7.21 -17.20
C GLU A 6 31.33 8.20 -16.11
N PHE A 7 30.29 7.86 -15.34
CA PHE A 7 29.86 8.65 -14.18
C PHE A 7 30.94 8.72 -13.09
N TRP A 8 31.56 7.58 -12.75
CA TRP A 8 32.64 7.53 -11.77
C TRP A 8 33.90 8.29 -12.24
N GLY A 9 34.23 8.21 -13.53
CA GLY A 9 35.34 8.97 -14.10
C GLY A 9 35.13 10.48 -14.01
N PHE A 10 33.93 10.95 -14.38
CA PHE A 10 33.59 12.37 -14.31
C PHE A 10 33.54 12.90 -12.87
N LEU A 11 33.06 12.10 -11.92
CA LEU A 11 33.06 12.43 -10.49
C LEU A 11 34.48 12.65 -9.96
N ILE A 12 35.40 11.74 -10.28
CA ILE A 12 36.82 11.83 -9.86
C ILE A 12 37.50 13.04 -10.51
N LEU A 13 37.22 13.33 -11.79
CA LEU A 13 37.75 14.49 -12.50
C LEU A 13 37.34 15.80 -11.81
N ILE A 14 36.06 15.95 -11.46
CA ILE A 14 35.53 17.16 -10.79
C ILE A 14 36.18 17.32 -9.42
N VAL A 15 36.25 16.25 -8.62
CA VAL A 15 36.89 16.29 -7.30
C VAL A 15 38.36 16.68 -7.42
N GLY A 16 39.07 16.14 -8.42
CA GLY A 16 40.47 16.49 -8.69
C GLY A 16 40.66 17.96 -9.08
N ILE A 17 39.79 18.50 -9.95
CA ILE A 17 39.82 19.92 -10.35
C ILE A 17 39.57 20.83 -9.14
N VAL A 18 38.61 20.48 -8.28
CA VAL A 18 38.31 21.23 -7.04
C VAL A 18 39.49 21.22 -6.08
N LEU A 19 40.17 20.08 -5.91
CA LEU A 19 41.38 19.98 -5.08
C LEU A 19 42.56 20.80 -5.64
N LEU A 20 42.74 20.81 -6.97
CA LEU A 20 43.80 21.57 -7.63
C LEU A 20 43.59 23.09 -7.47
N LEU A 21 42.35 23.53 -7.71
CA LEU A 21 41.94 24.92 -7.54
C LEU A 21 42.04 25.39 -6.08
N SER A 22 41.73 24.49 -5.12
CA SER A 22 41.91 24.77 -3.69
C SER A 22 43.39 24.89 -3.30
N ASN A 23 44.29 24.20 -3.99
CA ASN A 23 45.73 24.31 -3.74
C ASN A 23 46.30 25.65 -4.23
N PHE A 24 45.82 26.12 -5.38
CA PHE A 24 46.27 27.37 -6.02
C PHE A 24 45.88 28.67 -5.29
N HIS A 25 45.16 28.60 -4.15
CA HIS A 25 44.72 29.76 -3.35
C HIS A 25 43.91 30.82 -4.13
N ILE A 26 43.40 30.47 -5.32
CA ILE A 26 42.56 31.34 -6.16
C ILE A 26 41.19 31.58 -5.48
N PHE A 27 40.79 30.71 -4.55
CA PHE A 27 39.59 30.83 -3.73
C PHE A 27 39.93 31.21 -2.29
N ASP A 28 40.19 32.50 -2.04
CA ASP A 28 40.28 33.07 -0.67
C ASP A 28 38.96 32.95 0.10
N TYR A 29 37.84 32.74 -0.61
CA TYR A 29 36.55 32.42 -0.02
C TYR A 29 36.48 30.94 0.37
N SER A 30 36.67 30.69 1.66
CA SER A 30 36.46 29.43 2.40
C SER A 30 35.68 28.35 1.62
N VAL A 31 36.39 27.53 0.86
CA VAL A 31 35.86 26.33 0.16
C VAL A 31 35.08 25.43 1.13
N ARG A 32 35.49 25.41 2.41
CA ARG A 32 34.80 24.76 3.53
C ARG A 32 33.37 25.28 3.75
N HIS A 33 33.14 26.59 3.65
CA HIS A 33 31.82 27.20 3.82
C HIS A 33 30.91 26.81 2.64
N PHE A 34 31.44 26.90 1.43
CA PHE A 34 30.71 26.51 0.22
C PHE A 34 30.32 25.02 0.21
N LEU A 35 31.23 24.11 0.60
CA LEU A 35 30.94 22.68 0.74
C LEU A 35 29.89 22.39 1.84
N ARG A 36 29.91 23.16 2.93
CA ARG A 36 28.90 23.07 4.01
C ARG A 36 27.51 23.56 3.55
N ASP A 37 27.45 24.53 2.64
CA ASP A 37 26.17 25.01 2.14
C ASP A 37 25.64 24.14 0.97
N LEU A 38 26.53 23.41 0.29
CA LEU A 38 26.18 22.59 -0.87
C LEU A 38 25.70 21.18 -0.51
N TRP A 39 26.13 20.57 0.61
CA TRP A 39 25.68 19.22 0.99
C TRP A 39 24.17 19.07 1.23
N PRO A 40 23.43 20.05 1.82
CA PRO A 40 21.98 19.94 1.96
C PRO A 40 21.28 19.94 0.60
N LEU A 41 21.80 20.68 -0.37
CA LEU A 41 21.27 20.72 -1.74
C LEU A 41 21.41 19.36 -2.42
N ILE A 42 22.52 18.64 -2.20
CA ILE A 42 22.72 17.28 -2.70
C ILE A 42 21.66 16.33 -2.10
N LEU A 43 21.35 16.43 -0.81
CA LEU A 43 20.29 15.62 -0.17
C LEU A 43 18.90 15.94 -0.72
N VAL A 44 18.60 17.21 -0.97
CA VAL A 44 17.34 17.64 -1.61
C VAL A 44 17.25 17.08 -3.02
N ILE A 45 18.33 17.16 -3.81
CA ILE A 45 18.38 16.59 -5.17
C ILE A 45 18.23 15.07 -5.12
N ILE A 46 18.87 14.37 -4.18
CA ILE A 46 18.72 12.92 -4.00
C ILE A 46 17.26 12.57 -3.65
N GLY A 47 16.65 13.31 -2.73
CA GLY A 47 15.25 13.13 -2.33
C GLY A 47 14.28 13.35 -3.50
N ILE A 48 14.43 14.46 -4.22
CA ILE A 48 13.63 14.77 -5.42
C ILE A 48 13.88 13.72 -6.50
N ALA A 49 15.13 13.32 -6.75
CA ALA A 49 15.45 12.27 -7.71
C ALA A 49 14.86 10.92 -7.31
N MET A 50 14.76 10.61 -6.01
CA MET A 50 14.13 9.39 -5.53
C MET A 50 12.61 9.41 -5.81
N ILE A 51 11.97 10.56 -5.64
CA ILE A 51 10.55 10.77 -5.97
C ILE A 51 10.33 10.71 -7.49
N ILE A 52 11.13 11.41 -8.28
CA ILE A 52 11.01 11.42 -9.75
C ILE A 52 11.32 10.04 -10.31
N ARG A 53 12.33 9.31 -9.82
CA ARG A 53 12.61 7.94 -10.27
C ARG A 53 11.49 6.97 -9.92
N HIS A 54 10.77 7.18 -8.82
CA HIS A 54 9.57 6.42 -8.52
C HIS A 54 8.38 6.82 -9.41
N ALA A 55 8.28 8.11 -9.79
CA ALA A 55 7.25 8.60 -10.70
C ALA A 55 7.49 8.21 -12.17
N THR A 56 8.74 8.12 -12.61
CA THR A 56 9.13 7.80 -14.00
C THR A 56 9.39 6.31 -14.23
N LYS A 57 9.56 5.51 -13.17
CA LYS A 57 9.43 4.04 -13.26
C LYS A 57 7.94 3.65 -13.24
N ARG A 58 7.17 4.30 -14.11
CA ARG A 58 5.75 4.05 -14.39
C ARG A 58 5.49 4.04 -15.89
N GLU A 59 6.21 3.19 -16.59
CA GLU A 59 5.73 2.44 -17.77
C GLU A 59 6.53 1.13 -17.71
N THR A 60 6.11 0.10 -17.00
CA THR A 60 4.88 -0.68 -17.20
C THR A 60 4.23 -0.96 -15.85
N GLU A 61 3.16 -0.22 -15.50
CA GLU A 61 2.08 -0.58 -14.55
C GLU A 61 1.29 0.69 -14.20
N THR A 62 0.80 1.40 -15.22
CA THR A 62 -0.32 2.33 -15.07
C THR A 62 -1.10 2.20 -16.37
N GLY A 63 -2.27 1.57 -16.32
CA GLY A 63 -3.12 1.29 -17.49
C GLY A 63 -3.22 -0.17 -17.93
N GLY A 64 -2.58 -1.11 -17.23
CA GLY A 64 -2.95 -2.52 -17.38
C GLY A 64 -4.30 -2.73 -16.72
N SER A 65 -5.36 -3.00 -17.48
CA SER A 65 -6.22 -4.11 -17.07
C SER A 65 -5.26 -5.19 -16.61
N PHE A 66 -5.29 -5.55 -15.33
CA PHE A 66 -4.63 -6.77 -14.90
C PHE A 66 -5.35 -7.88 -15.68
N GLN A 67 -4.83 -8.20 -16.87
CA GLN A 67 -5.17 -9.38 -17.64
C GLN A 67 -4.54 -10.53 -16.88
N MET A 68 -5.16 -10.80 -15.73
CA MET A 68 -4.99 -12.02 -15.01
C MET A 68 -5.59 -13.09 -15.91
N SER A 69 -4.72 -13.96 -16.42
CA SER A 69 -5.11 -15.19 -17.09
C SER A 69 -6.29 -15.80 -16.36
N SER A 70 -7.32 -16.22 -17.11
CA SER A 70 -8.59 -16.77 -16.63
C SER A 70 -8.47 -18.05 -15.79
N ASP A 71 -7.26 -18.40 -15.35
CA ASP A 71 -6.86 -19.73 -14.90
C ASP A 71 -5.92 -19.72 -13.67
N GLN A 72 -5.74 -18.57 -12.99
CA GLN A 72 -4.94 -18.51 -11.77
C GLN A 72 -5.72 -17.90 -10.60
N THR A 73 -6.03 -18.78 -9.64
CA THR A 73 -6.58 -18.51 -8.32
C THR A 73 -5.88 -17.31 -7.65
N MET A 74 -6.64 -16.26 -7.27
CA MET A 74 -6.05 -15.09 -6.61
C MET A 74 -5.66 -15.41 -5.16
N THR A 75 -4.35 -15.50 -4.92
CA THR A 75 -3.68 -15.18 -3.64
C THR A 75 -2.86 -13.89 -3.86
N GLY A 76 -3.50 -12.73 -3.66
CA GLY A 76 -2.90 -11.43 -3.94
C GLY A 76 -2.57 -10.63 -2.67
N HIS A 77 -1.42 -9.96 -2.64
CA HIS A 77 -1.06 -8.99 -1.59
C HIS A 77 -0.77 -7.61 -2.21
N ILE A 78 -1.42 -6.56 -1.70
CA ILE A 78 -1.20 -5.17 -2.13
C ILE A 78 -0.77 -4.31 -0.94
N SER A 79 0.36 -3.60 -1.06
CA SER A 79 0.80 -2.61 -0.07
C SER A 79 0.99 -1.22 -0.68
N LYS A 80 0.50 -0.18 0.01
CA LYS A 80 0.74 1.24 -0.34
C LYS A 80 1.07 2.09 0.87
N THR A 81 2.04 3.00 0.77
CA THR A 81 2.28 3.97 1.86
C THR A 81 1.28 5.12 1.80
N PHE A 82 0.95 5.60 0.61
CA PHE A 82 0.00 6.70 0.41
C PHE A 82 -0.98 6.36 -0.72
N GLY A 83 -2.24 6.75 -0.52
CA GLY A 83 -3.31 6.67 -1.51
C GLY A 83 -4.21 5.45 -1.34
N ASP A 84 -5.45 5.59 -1.81
CA ASP A 84 -6.50 4.61 -1.61
C ASP A 84 -6.22 3.27 -2.29
N ILE A 85 -6.76 2.21 -1.71
CA ILE A 85 -6.80 0.88 -2.28
C ILE A 85 -8.26 0.55 -2.58
N ARG A 86 -8.57 0.32 -3.86
CA ARG A 86 -9.88 -0.13 -4.32
C ARG A 86 -9.71 -1.49 -4.99
N ALA A 87 -10.36 -2.52 -4.45
CA ALA A 87 -10.32 -3.88 -4.98
C ALA A 87 -11.74 -4.34 -5.30
N ASP A 88 -11.96 -4.78 -6.54
CA ASP A 88 -13.22 -5.35 -7.01
C ASP A 88 -12.95 -6.76 -7.55
N PHE A 89 -13.70 -7.73 -7.02
CA PHE A 89 -13.56 -9.16 -7.34
C PHE A 89 -14.66 -9.69 -8.26
N LYS A 90 -15.42 -8.81 -8.94
CA LYS A 90 -16.45 -9.21 -9.89
C LYS A 90 -15.92 -10.23 -10.92
N ASP A 91 -16.66 -11.33 -11.06
CA ASP A 91 -16.37 -12.44 -11.99
C ASP A 91 -15.03 -13.15 -11.75
N ARG A 92 -14.38 -12.93 -10.60
CA ARG A 92 -13.11 -13.58 -10.22
C ARG A 92 -13.34 -14.68 -9.18
N GLU A 93 -12.54 -15.74 -9.27
CA GLU A 93 -12.44 -16.74 -8.21
C GLU A 93 -11.40 -16.30 -7.16
N ILE A 94 -11.80 -16.25 -5.89
CA ILE A 94 -10.94 -15.83 -4.77
C ILE A 94 -10.64 -17.02 -3.84
N ASP A 95 -9.38 -17.13 -3.41
CA ASP A 95 -8.87 -18.10 -2.41
C ASP A 95 -8.20 -17.34 -1.23
N GLY A 96 -7.74 -16.12 -1.48
CA GLY A 96 -7.39 -15.18 -0.42
C GLY A 96 -6.90 -13.85 -0.94
N PHE A 97 -7.06 -12.81 -0.12
CA PHE A 97 -6.61 -11.47 -0.45
C PHE A 97 -6.09 -10.76 0.79
N SER A 98 -4.96 -10.07 0.67
CA SER A 98 -4.42 -9.26 1.76
C SER A 98 -4.06 -7.88 1.26
N THR A 99 -4.37 -6.85 2.03
CA THR A 99 -3.91 -5.51 1.73
C THR A 99 -3.46 -4.76 2.97
N SER A 100 -2.48 -3.88 2.77
CA SER A 100 -1.97 -2.99 3.80
C SER A 100 -1.78 -1.57 3.26
N ASN A 101 -2.19 -0.56 4.03
CA ASN A 101 -1.77 0.81 3.75
C ASN A 101 -1.47 1.63 5.01
N THR A 102 -0.69 2.69 4.83
CA THR A 102 -0.40 3.63 5.91
C THR A 102 -1.37 4.80 5.90
N PHE A 103 -1.55 5.46 4.75
CA PHE A 103 -2.49 6.57 4.59
C PHE A 103 -3.42 6.36 3.39
N GLY A 104 -4.72 6.42 3.64
CA GLY A 104 -5.78 6.38 2.62
C GLY A 104 -6.84 5.34 2.94
N ASP A 105 -7.92 5.35 2.17
CA ASP A 105 -9.04 4.45 2.43
C ASP A 105 -8.86 3.12 1.70
N ASN A 106 -9.35 2.03 2.30
CA ASN A 106 -9.39 0.71 1.69
C ASN A 106 -10.84 0.33 1.40
N THR A 107 -11.21 0.23 0.13
CA THR A 107 -12.54 -0.23 -0.29
C THR A 107 -12.41 -1.57 -1.00
N ILE A 108 -13.04 -2.60 -0.44
CA ILE A 108 -13.03 -3.95 -0.99
C ILE A 108 -14.47 -4.35 -1.31
N SER A 109 -14.74 -4.72 -2.56
CA SER A 109 -16.04 -5.23 -3.00
C SER A 109 -15.94 -6.71 -3.37
N LEU A 110 -16.73 -7.54 -2.69
CA LEU A 110 -16.90 -8.96 -3.03
C LEU A 110 -18.12 -9.20 -3.92
N ALA A 111 -18.76 -8.13 -4.40
CA ALA A 111 -19.93 -8.24 -5.26
C ALA A 111 -19.59 -9.01 -6.55
N GLY A 112 -20.28 -10.12 -6.80
CA GLY A 112 -20.04 -10.97 -7.97
C GLY A 112 -18.76 -11.80 -7.93
N ALA A 113 -18.06 -11.88 -6.79
CA ALA A 113 -16.94 -12.79 -6.60
C ALA A 113 -17.41 -14.25 -6.51
N ARG A 114 -16.58 -15.19 -6.94
CA ARG A 114 -16.78 -16.63 -6.73
C ARG A 114 -15.79 -17.12 -5.69
N LEU A 115 -16.27 -17.79 -4.67
CA LEU A 115 -15.44 -18.33 -3.61
C LEU A 115 -14.91 -19.70 -4.03
N LYS A 116 -13.63 -19.97 -3.79
CA LYS A 116 -13.11 -21.33 -3.86
C LYS A 116 -13.68 -22.15 -2.70
N SER A 117 -13.81 -23.46 -2.91
CA SER A 117 -14.23 -24.39 -1.85
C SER A 117 -13.27 -24.30 -0.66
N GLY A 118 -13.82 -24.26 0.55
CA GLY A 118 -13.07 -24.07 1.79
C GLY A 118 -13.15 -22.64 2.34
N ILE A 119 -12.07 -22.24 3.04
CA ILE A 119 -12.01 -20.98 3.79
C ILE A 119 -11.15 -19.97 3.03
N ASN A 120 -11.81 -18.95 2.49
CA ASN A 120 -11.18 -17.87 1.74
C ASN A 120 -10.87 -16.72 2.72
N ARG A 121 -9.60 -16.37 2.87
CA ARG A 121 -9.17 -15.37 3.88
C ARG A 121 -8.96 -14.00 3.26
N ILE A 122 -9.62 -12.99 3.81
CA ILE A 122 -9.47 -11.59 3.42
C ILE A 122 -8.89 -10.83 4.61
N ARG A 123 -7.70 -10.24 4.43
CA ARG A 123 -7.04 -9.43 5.46
C ARG A 123 -6.86 -7.99 4.96
N VAL A 124 -7.32 -7.02 5.74
CA VAL A 124 -7.18 -5.60 5.41
C VAL A 124 -6.60 -4.89 6.62
N SER A 125 -5.42 -4.26 6.48
CA SER A 125 -4.83 -3.47 7.56
C SER A 125 -4.52 -2.05 7.13
N GLY A 126 -5.04 -1.07 7.85
CA GLY A 126 -4.76 0.35 7.67
C GLY A 126 -4.07 0.93 8.90
N VAL A 127 -3.39 2.07 8.74
CA VAL A 127 -2.99 2.89 9.89
C VAL A 127 -3.91 4.10 10.01
N PHE A 128 -4.06 4.86 8.92
CA PHE A 128 -4.95 6.01 8.83
C PHE A 128 -5.88 5.89 7.63
N GLY A 129 -7.18 6.04 7.89
CA GLY A 129 -8.24 5.98 6.89
C GLY A 129 -9.25 4.90 7.20
N ASP A 130 -10.36 4.95 6.46
CA ASP A 130 -11.47 4.03 6.65
C ASP A 130 -11.23 2.72 5.89
N ILE A 131 -11.70 1.62 6.48
CA ILE A 131 -11.78 0.33 5.81
C ILE A 131 -13.25 0.03 5.54
N THR A 132 -13.61 -0.11 4.27
CA THR A 132 -14.96 -0.51 3.85
C THR A 132 -14.90 -1.81 3.07
N ILE A 133 -15.65 -2.81 3.52
CA ILE A 133 -15.76 -4.11 2.88
C ILE A 133 -17.23 -4.43 2.62
N ILE A 134 -17.54 -4.67 1.35
CA ILE A 134 -18.89 -4.95 0.87
C ILE A 134 -19.00 -6.44 0.58
N VAL A 135 -19.90 -7.10 1.30
CA VAL A 135 -20.14 -8.55 1.17
C VAL A 135 -21.51 -8.76 0.53
N PRO A 136 -21.65 -9.59 -0.52
CA PRO A 136 -22.95 -9.84 -1.11
C PRO A 136 -23.83 -10.74 -0.21
N ALA A 137 -25.15 -10.59 -0.31
CA ALA A 137 -26.13 -11.34 0.48
C ALA A 137 -26.13 -12.87 0.29
N ASN A 138 -25.49 -13.39 -0.76
CA ASN A 138 -25.42 -14.81 -1.07
C ASN A 138 -24.16 -15.52 -0.53
N MET A 139 -23.29 -14.81 0.20
CA MET A 139 -22.06 -15.39 0.78
C MET A 139 -22.15 -15.56 2.28
N GLU A 140 -21.64 -16.69 2.75
CA GLU A 140 -21.46 -16.98 4.17
C GLU A 140 -20.13 -16.42 4.66
N VAL A 141 -20.18 -15.60 5.70
CA VAL A 141 -19.04 -14.77 6.13
C VAL A 141 -18.89 -14.74 7.64
N PHE A 142 -17.65 -14.87 8.08
CA PHE A 142 -17.20 -14.48 9.41
C PHE A 142 -16.39 -13.20 9.25
N ALA A 143 -16.76 -12.17 9.99
CA ALA A 143 -16.11 -10.88 9.97
C ALA A 143 -15.60 -10.51 11.36
N TYR A 144 -14.30 -10.23 11.42
CA TYR A 144 -13.62 -9.68 12.58
C TYR A 144 -13.05 -8.31 12.22
N GLY A 145 -13.32 -7.32 13.06
CA GLY A 145 -12.81 -5.96 12.92
C GLY A 145 -12.23 -5.46 14.22
N SER A 146 -11.17 -4.66 14.13
CA SER A 146 -10.60 -3.96 15.27
C SER A 146 -10.19 -2.54 14.89
N THR A 147 -10.38 -1.59 15.79
CA THR A 147 -9.78 -0.26 15.64
C THR A 147 -9.22 0.24 16.97
N THR A 148 -8.13 1.00 16.90
CA THR A 148 -7.61 1.69 18.09
C THR A 148 -8.38 2.97 18.34
N PHE A 149 -8.76 3.72 17.30
CA PHE A 149 -9.55 4.93 17.37
C PHE A 149 -10.53 4.98 16.20
N GLY A 150 -11.82 4.86 16.50
CA GLY A 150 -12.90 4.95 15.52
C GLY A 150 -14.04 4.00 15.84
N ASP A 151 -14.93 3.85 14.86
CA ASP A 151 -16.12 3.02 15.01
C ASP A 151 -16.02 1.73 14.18
N LEU A 152 -16.51 0.64 14.74
CA LEU A 152 -16.68 -0.63 14.05
C LEU A 152 -18.15 -0.80 13.68
N PHE A 153 -18.40 -1.18 12.43
CA PHE A 153 -19.71 -1.58 11.95
C PHE A 153 -19.56 -2.93 11.25
N ILE A 154 -19.96 -4.02 11.89
CA ILE A 154 -19.75 -5.38 11.38
C ILE A 154 -21.08 -6.13 11.32
N LEU A 155 -21.55 -6.40 10.10
CA LEU A 155 -22.74 -7.19 9.81
C LEU A 155 -23.94 -6.78 10.67
N GLY A 156 -24.21 -5.48 10.76
CA GLY A 156 -25.35 -4.90 11.49
C GLY A 156 -25.11 -4.65 12.98
N LYS A 157 -23.97 -5.04 13.55
CA LYS A 157 -23.54 -4.65 14.90
C LYS A 157 -22.59 -3.47 14.81
N SER A 158 -22.59 -2.62 15.83
CA SER A 158 -21.68 -1.49 15.92
C SER A 158 -21.05 -1.36 17.29
N GLU A 159 -19.78 -0.98 17.34
CA GLU A 159 -19.02 -0.68 18.56
C GLU A 159 -18.23 0.61 18.35
N SER A 160 -18.20 1.47 19.36
CA SER A 160 -17.55 2.80 19.30
C SER A 160 -16.59 2.95 20.46
N GLY A 161 -15.49 3.68 20.25
CA GLY A 161 -14.56 4.02 21.33
C GLY A 161 -13.09 3.83 20.98
N ILE A 162 -12.29 3.52 22.00
CA ILE A 162 -10.84 3.35 21.89
C ILE A 162 -10.50 1.88 22.11
N SER A 163 -9.66 1.32 21.23
CA SER A 163 -9.18 -0.06 21.30
C SER A 163 -10.31 -1.08 21.40
N ASN A 164 -11.28 -0.97 20.51
CA ASN A 164 -12.41 -1.89 20.42
C ASN A 164 -12.15 -2.98 19.37
N SER A 165 -12.89 -4.08 19.51
CA SER A 165 -12.92 -5.16 18.54
C SER A 165 -14.31 -5.76 18.50
N LEU A 166 -14.78 -6.08 17.31
CA LEU A 166 -16.10 -6.65 17.08
C LEU A 166 -15.95 -7.85 16.16
N GLN A 167 -16.74 -8.88 16.41
CA GLN A 167 -16.87 -10.01 15.50
C GLN A 167 -18.34 -10.35 15.30
N ASN A 168 -18.67 -10.74 14.08
CA ASN A 168 -19.98 -11.25 13.77
C ASN A 168 -19.88 -12.25 12.61
N GLN A 169 -20.81 -13.17 12.53
CA GLN A 169 -20.87 -14.16 11.45
C GLN A 169 -22.31 -14.39 11.00
N THR A 170 -22.46 -14.93 9.81
CA THR A 170 -23.74 -15.42 9.30
C THR A 170 -24.08 -16.79 9.89
N ASP A 171 -25.38 -17.10 10.01
CA ASP A 171 -25.85 -18.34 10.62
C ASP A 171 -25.40 -19.60 9.85
N GLY A 172 -25.22 -19.49 8.52
CA GLY A 172 -24.78 -20.58 7.65
C GLY A 172 -23.26 -20.74 7.54
N TYR A 173 -22.46 -19.94 8.27
CA TYR A 173 -21.01 -19.94 8.11
C TYR A 173 -20.34 -21.29 8.41
N ASP A 174 -20.81 -22.01 9.41
CA ASP A 174 -20.18 -23.27 9.83
C ASP A 174 -20.50 -24.43 8.87
N SER A 175 -21.69 -24.42 8.26
CA SER A 175 -22.17 -25.47 7.34
C SER A 175 -21.84 -25.21 5.87
N ALA A 176 -21.39 -24.00 5.52
CA ALA A 176 -21.05 -23.63 4.16
C ALA A 176 -19.81 -24.37 3.62
N SER A 177 -19.91 -24.88 2.39
CA SER A 177 -18.79 -25.50 1.67
C SER A 177 -17.77 -24.48 1.17
N ALA A 178 -18.22 -23.26 0.86
CA ALA A 178 -17.37 -22.13 0.50
C ALA A 178 -17.73 -20.95 1.39
N LYS A 179 -16.74 -20.44 2.14
CA LYS A 179 -16.95 -19.39 3.14
C LYS A 179 -15.82 -18.38 3.18
N VAL A 180 -16.11 -17.19 3.70
CA VAL A 180 -15.14 -16.08 3.77
C VAL A 180 -14.83 -15.74 5.22
N HIS A 181 -13.54 -15.70 5.54
CA HIS A 181 -13.04 -15.16 6.80
C HIS A 181 -12.42 -13.79 6.54
N ILE A 182 -13.08 -12.74 7.01
CA ILE A 182 -12.63 -11.35 6.89
C ILE A 182 -12.02 -10.90 8.20
N SER A 183 -10.80 -10.36 8.13
CA SER A 183 -10.10 -9.72 9.23
C SER A 183 -9.68 -8.33 8.77
N ALA A 184 -10.26 -7.30 9.38
CA ALA A 184 -9.97 -5.91 9.06
C ALA A 184 -9.49 -5.18 10.30
N GLY A 185 -8.50 -4.31 10.18
CA GLY A 185 -8.03 -3.52 11.30
C GLY A 185 -7.42 -2.19 10.90
N THR A 186 -7.75 -1.13 11.62
CA THR A 186 -7.10 0.17 11.46
C THR A 186 -6.65 0.75 12.79
N THR A 187 -5.64 1.62 12.80
CA THR A 187 -5.28 2.35 14.02
C THR A 187 -6.19 3.56 14.20
N PHE A 188 -6.41 4.32 13.13
CA PHE A 188 -7.23 5.52 13.10
C PHE A 188 -8.20 5.47 11.92
N GLY A 189 -9.50 5.46 12.21
CA GLY A 189 -10.57 5.40 11.23
C GLY A 189 -11.59 4.32 11.56
N ASP A 190 -12.62 4.25 10.73
CA ASP A 190 -13.71 3.30 10.91
C ASP A 190 -13.46 2.01 10.14
N VAL A 191 -14.01 0.91 10.65
CA VAL A 191 -14.08 -0.36 9.92
C VAL A 191 -15.54 -0.72 9.67
N LYS A 192 -15.94 -0.67 8.42
CA LYS A 192 -17.31 -0.93 7.95
C LYS A 192 -17.32 -2.21 7.12
N ILE A 193 -17.91 -3.27 7.64
CA ILE A 193 -18.16 -4.54 6.96
C ILE A 193 -19.66 -4.76 6.93
N TYR A 194 -20.29 -4.59 5.78
CA TYR A 194 -21.75 -4.70 5.65
C TYR A 194 -22.15 -5.53 4.44
N ARG A 195 -23.41 -5.97 4.46
CA ARG A 195 -24.00 -6.73 3.35
C ARG A 195 -24.70 -5.79 2.38
N ALA A 196 -24.45 -5.98 1.08
CA ALA A 196 -25.15 -5.32 -0.01
C ALA A 196 -26.06 -6.29 -0.75
#